data_AF-A0A535D0D0-F1
#
_entry.id   AF-A0A535D0D0-F1
#
_cell.length_a   1.000
_cell.length_b   1.000
_cell.length_c   1.000
_cell.angle_alpha   90.00
_cell.angle_beta   90.00
_cell.angle_gamma   90.00
#
_symmetry.space_group_name_H-M   'P 1'
#
loop_
_entity.id
_entity.type
_entity.pdbx_description
1 polymer ?
#
loop_
_entity_poly.entity_id
_entity_poly.type
_entity_poly.pdbx_seq_one_letter_code
_entity_poly.pdbx_strand_id
1 'polypeptide(L)'
;MPTSRPRRSANVDAQRGEGRAVLIPILFLGLWIAAITFWIFMVVEVARIPDEQFRAAGTEKTVWVLVVVLAHIIGALIWRFAKRRDVRAASHGLAAPAPQTKAGT
;
A
#
# COMPACT_ATOMS: atom_id res chain seq x y z
N MET A 1 -6.29 -23.71 -63.39
CA MET A 1 -5.19 -23.46 -62.44
C MET A 1 -5.78 -22.75 -61.21
N PRO A 2 -6.07 -23.43 -60.08
CA PRO A 2 -6.66 -22.79 -58.92
C PRO A 2 -5.58 -22.37 -57.92
N THR A 3 -5.47 -21.06 -57.66
CA THR A 3 -4.55 -20.47 -56.69
C THR A 3 -5.17 -20.44 -55.30
N SER A 4 -4.98 -21.52 -54.53
CA SER A 4 -5.38 -21.55 -53.11
C SER A 4 -4.35 -20.82 -52.24
N ARG A 5 -4.55 -19.50 -52.03
CA ARG A 5 -3.89 -18.79 -50.92
C ARG A 5 -4.88 -18.08 -49.98
N PRO A 6 -5.67 -18.80 -49.16
CA PRO A 6 -6.45 -18.16 -48.09
C PRO A 6 -5.87 -18.35 -46.67
N ARG A 7 -4.79 -19.13 -46.47
CA ARG A 7 -4.36 -19.53 -45.12
C ARG A 7 -3.42 -18.56 -44.39
N ARG A 8 -2.72 -17.70 -45.14
CA ARG A 8 -1.66 -16.84 -44.56
C ARG A 8 -2.21 -15.57 -43.91
N SER A 9 -3.29 -15.00 -44.43
CA SER A 9 -3.90 -13.77 -43.89
C SER A 9 -4.58 -14.02 -42.54
N ALA A 10 -5.37 -15.09 -42.43
CA ALA A 10 -6.09 -15.43 -41.18
C ALA A 10 -5.15 -15.65 -39.97
N ASN A 11 -3.94 -16.17 -40.19
CA ASN A 11 -2.97 -16.39 -39.10
C ASN A 11 -2.30 -15.09 -38.63
N VAL A 12 -2.10 -14.12 -39.53
CA VAL A 12 -1.52 -12.81 -39.18
C VAL A 12 -2.50 -11.96 -38.35
N ASP A 13 -3.79 -12.07 -38.66
CA ASP A 13 -4.85 -11.39 -37.91
C ASP A 13 -5.07 -12.02 -36.52
N ALA A 14 -4.97 -13.35 -36.43
CA ALA A 14 -5.01 -14.08 -35.16
C ALA A 14 -3.81 -13.74 -34.25
N GLN A 15 -2.58 -13.75 -34.78
CA GLN A 15 -1.38 -13.40 -33.99
C GLN A 15 -1.39 -11.94 -33.48
N ARG A 16 -2.02 -11.00 -34.18
CA ARG A 16 -2.16 -9.61 -33.70
C ARG A 16 -3.06 -9.49 -32.47
N GLY A 17 -4.06 -10.36 -32.32
CA GLY A 17 -4.99 -10.37 -31.20
C GLY A 17 -4.47 -11.11 -29.96
N GLU A 18 -3.74 -12.21 -30.19
CA GLU A 18 -3.26 -13.12 -29.13
C GLU A 18 -2.26 -12.44 -28.17
N GLY A 19 -1.34 -11.63 -28.71
CA GLY A 19 -0.35 -10.93 -27.88
C GLY A 19 -0.97 -9.95 -26.88
N ARG A 20 -2.06 -9.26 -27.26
CA ARG A 20 -2.73 -8.28 -26.38
C ARG A 20 -3.57 -8.97 -25.31
N ALA A 21 -4.15 -10.14 -25.63
CA ALA A 21 -4.97 -10.92 -24.70
C ALA A 21 -4.14 -11.48 -23.53
N VAL A 22 -2.86 -11.82 -23.74
CA VAL A 22 -1.96 -12.34 -22.69
C VAL A 22 -1.35 -11.23 -21.83
N LEU A 23 -1.19 -10.01 -22.36
CA LEU A 23 -0.63 -8.88 -21.59
C LEU A 23 -1.56 -8.43 -20.46
N ILE A 24 -2.87 -8.40 -20.68
CA ILE A 24 -3.86 -7.96 -19.69
C ILE A 24 -3.80 -8.80 -18.39
N PRO A 25 -3.86 -10.14 -18.41
CA PRO A 25 -3.80 -10.94 -17.18
C PRO A 25 -2.43 -10.87 -16.50
N ILE A 26 -1.33 -10.73 -17.25
CA ILE A 26 0.02 -10.56 -16.67
C ILE A 26 0.11 -9.24 -15.91
N LEU A 27 -0.36 -8.14 -16.52
CA LEU A 27 -0.39 -6.83 -15.86
C LEU A 27 -1.30 -6.84 -14.63
N PHE A 28 -2.46 -7.49 -14.73
CA PHE A 28 -3.38 -7.65 -13.62
C PHE A 28 -2.74 -8.44 -12.47
N LEU A 29 -2.05 -9.54 -12.76
CA LEU A 29 -1.34 -10.35 -11.76
C LEU A 29 -0.21 -9.56 -11.11
N GLY A 30 0.59 -8.83 -11.90
CA GLY A 30 1.66 -7.98 -11.38
C GLY A 30 1.12 -6.88 -10.46
N LEU A 31 0.01 -6.24 -10.85
CA LEU A 31 -0.67 -5.24 -10.01
C LEU A 31 -1.20 -5.87 -8.71
N TRP A 32 -1.75 -7.07 -8.78
CA TRP A 32 -2.23 -7.80 -7.61
C TRP A 32 -1.11 -8.12 -6.61
N ILE A 33 0.02 -8.61 -7.10
CA ILE A 33 1.19 -8.90 -6.27
C ILE A 33 1.72 -7.61 -5.63
N ALA A 34 1.81 -6.52 -6.40
CA ALA A 34 2.23 -5.22 -5.90
C ALA A 34 1.27 -4.70 -4.82
N ALA A 35 -0.04 -4.84 -5.01
CA ALA A 35 -1.06 -4.43 -4.05
C ALA A 35 -0.95 -5.22 -2.73
N ILE A 36 -0.80 -6.55 -2.81
CA ILE A 36 -0.60 -7.39 -1.62
C ILE A 36 0.70 -7.00 -0.90
N THR A 37 1.80 -6.85 -1.64
CA THR A 37 3.10 -6.48 -1.07
C THR A 37 3.03 -5.13 -0.36
N PHE A 38 2.38 -4.15 -0.99
CA PHE A 38 2.13 -2.84 -0.41
C PHE A 38 1.27 -2.94 0.87
N TRP A 39 0.21 -3.74 0.85
CA TRP A 39 -0.64 -3.95 2.00
C TRP A 39 0.11 -4.55 3.19
N ILE A 40 0.88 -5.62 2.97
CA ILE A 40 1.70 -6.26 4.01
C ILE A 40 2.70 -5.25 4.58
N PHE A 41 3.38 -4.50 3.71
CA PHE A 41 4.32 -3.47 4.13
C PHE A 41 3.66 -2.41 5.04
N MET A 42 2.42 -2.01 4.74
CA MET A 42 1.65 -1.07 5.58
C MET A 42 1.28 -1.68 6.94
N VAL A 43 0.89 -2.95 7.00
CA VAL A 43 0.64 -3.64 8.28
C VAL A 43 1.91 -3.67 9.14
N VAL A 44 3.05 -4.01 8.53
CA VAL A 44 4.35 -4.00 9.22
C VAL A 44 4.72 -2.60 9.70
N GLU A 45 4.44 -1.56 8.91
CA GLU A 45 4.71 -0.17 9.30
C GLU A 45 3.91 0.23 10.55
N VAL A 46 2.61 -0.11 10.62
CA VAL A 46 1.78 0.13 11.82
C VAL A 46 2.32 -0.67 13.01
N ALA A 47 2.68 -1.93 12.80
CA ALA A 47 3.15 -2.82 13.86
C ALA A 47 4.50 -2.40 14.46
N ARG A 48 5.38 -1.80 13.65
CA ARG A 48 6.70 -1.31 14.08
C ARG A 48 6.66 -0.02 14.90
N ILE A 49 5.54 0.72 14.88
CA ILE A 49 5.41 1.93 15.68
C ILE A 49 5.13 1.56 17.15
N PRO A 50 5.87 2.14 18.11
CA PRO A 50 5.64 1.96 19.53
C PRO A 50 4.23 2.37 19.98
N ASP A 51 3.64 1.59 20.88
CA ASP A 51 2.27 1.77 21.38
C ASP A 51 2.07 3.12 22.09
N GLU A 52 3.13 3.62 22.75
CA GLU A 52 3.18 4.95 23.36
C GLU A 52 2.88 6.09 22.37
N GLN A 53 3.31 5.96 21.11
CA GLN A 53 3.04 6.98 20.08
C GLN A 53 1.58 6.96 19.64
N PHE A 54 0.95 5.78 19.58
CA PHE A 54 -0.48 5.67 19.29
C PHE A 54 -1.30 6.30 20.43
N ARG A 55 -0.94 5.99 21.68
CA ARG A 55 -1.60 6.58 22.85
C ARG A 55 -1.45 8.10 22.90
N ALA A 56 -0.26 8.62 22.59
CA ALA A 56 -0.03 10.07 22.49
C ALA A 56 -0.87 10.73 21.38
N ALA A 57 -1.17 10.00 20.31
CA ALA A 57 -2.07 10.42 19.23
C ALA A 57 -3.57 10.15 19.50
N GLY A 58 -3.93 9.81 20.76
CA GLY A 58 -5.30 9.57 21.20
C GLY A 58 -5.96 8.35 20.57
N THR A 59 -5.18 7.33 20.20
CA THR A 59 -5.69 6.15 19.51
C THR A 59 -4.97 4.88 19.97
N GLU A 60 -5.47 3.71 19.56
CA GLU A 60 -4.90 2.42 19.95
C GLU A 60 -4.27 1.74 18.74
N LYS A 61 -3.08 1.17 18.95
CA LYS A 61 -2.34 0.45 17.90
C LYS A 61 -3.15 -0.73 17.37
N THR A 62 -3.73 -1.53 18.27
CA THR A 62 -4.51 -2.72 17.93
C THR A 62 -5.67 -2.37 17.01
N VAL A 63 -6.35 -1.24 17.25
CA VAL A 63 -7.45 -0.77 16.39
C VAL A 63 -6.94 -0.46 14.98
N TRP A 64 -5.81 0.25 14.86
CA TRP A 64 -5.23 0.56 13.55
C TRP A 64 -4.71 -0.66 12.80
N VAL A 65 -4.09 -1.61 13.50
CA VAL A 65 -3.71 -2.89 12.89
C VAL A 65 -4.96 -3.61 12.37
N LEU A 66 -6.03 -3.69 13.16
CA LEU A 66 -7.29 -4.31 12.74
C LEU A 66 -7.89 -3.61 11.52
N VAL A 67 -7.91 -2.27 11.51
CA VAL A 67 -8.45 -1.48 10.40
C VAL A 67 -7.65 -1.75 9.11
N VAL A 68 -6.32 -1.72 9.16
CA VAL A 68 -5.49 -1.98 7.97
C VAL A 68 -5.62 -3.43 7.51
N VAL A 69 -5.72 -4.38 8.45
CA VAL A 69 -5.88 -5.80 8.11
C VAL A 69 -7.25 -6.08 7.50
N LEU A 70 -8.33 -5.62 8.11
CA LEU A 70 -9.70 -5.91 7.65
C LEU A 70 -10.07 -5.10 6.40
N ALA A 71 -9.75 -3.80 6.37
CA ALA A 71 -10.04 -2.93 5.22
C ALA A 71 -9.02 -3.06 4.08
N HIS A 72 -8.02 -3.94 4.20
CA HIS A 72 -7.01 -4.22 3.20
C HIS A 72 -6.35 -2.96 2.62
N ILE A 73 -6.43 -2.77 1.30
CA ILE A 73 -5.84 -1.64 0.58
C ILE A 73 -6.45 -0.31 1.03
N ILE A 74 -7.75 -0.28 1.32
CA ILE A 74 -8.42 0.94 1.78
C ILE A 74 -7.87 1.36 3.14
N GLY A 75 -7.74 0.42 4.08
CA GLY A 75 -7.14 0.68 5.39
C GLY A 75 -5.69 1.17 5.28
N ALA A 76 -4.91 0.54 4.41
CA ALA A 76 -3.52 0.94 4.11
C ALA A 76 -3.43 2.37 3.56
N LEU A 77 -4.33 2.77 2.65
CA LEU A 77 -4.38 4.13 2.10
C LEU A 77 -4.77 5.16 3.18
N ILE A 78 -5.79 4.85 4.00
CA ILE A 78 -6.22 5.73 5.10
C ILE A 78 -5.07 5.94 6.09
N TRP A 79 -4.38 4.86 6.48
CA TRP A 79 -3.19 4.94 7.31
C TRP A 79 -2.14 5.86 6.69
N ARG A 80 -1.79 5.62 5.42
CA ARG A 80 -0.73 6.34 4.71
C ARG A 80 -0.98 7.85 4.61
N PHE A 81 -2.20 8.26 4.29
CA PHE A 81 -2.52 9.66 4.00
C PHE A 81 -3.08 10.45 5.19
N ALA A 82 -3.90 9.81 6.04
CA ALA A 82 -4.60 10.52 7.11
C ALA A 82 -3.88 10.42 8.46
N LYS A 83 -3.60 9.20 8.93
CA LYS A 83 -3.20 8.98 10.33
C LYS A 83 -1.70 8.95 10.58
N ARG A 84 -0.91 8.47 9.62
CA ARG A 84 0.56 8.32 9.74
C ARG A 84 1.25 9.62 10.18
N ARG A 85 0.79 10.77 9.67
CA ARG A 85 1.33 12.08 10.04
C ARG A 85 1.05 12.45 11.50
N ASP A 86 -0.14 12.16 12.01
CA ASP A 86 -0.55 12.51 13.37
C ASP A 86 0.21 11.67 14.40
N VAL A 87 0.34 10.36 14.15
CA VAL A 87 1.08 9.44 15.03
C VAL A 87 2.57 9.80 15.09
N ARG A 88 3.16 10.18 13.95
CA ARG A 88 4.55 10.63 13.91
C ARG A 88 4.73 12.01 14.53
N ALA A 89 3.79 12.94 14.36
CA ALA A 89 3.83 14.24 15.03
C ALA A 89 3.76 14.08 16.56
N ALA A 90 2.94 13.16 17.06
CA ALA A 90 2.86 12.85 18.49
C ALA A 90 4.19 12.34 19.07
N SER A 91 5.01 11.64 18.28
CA SER A 91 6.35 11.22 18.70
C SER A 91 7.31 12.38 18.99
N HIS A 92 7.17 13.50 18.27
CA HIS A 92 7.96 14.70 18.54
C HIS A 92 7.55 15.39 19.84
N GLY A 93 6.28 15.25 20.25
CA GLY A 93 5.80 15.73 21.55
C GLY A 93 6.33 14.91 22.72
N LEU A 94 6.59 13.60 22.53
CA LEU A 94 7.21 12.73 23.53
C LEU A 94 8.71 13.01 23.71
N ALA A 95 9.38 13.53 22.66
CA ALA A 95 10.82 13.82 22.65
C ALA A 95 11.17 15.26 23.04
N ALA A 96 10.21 16.14 23.32
CA ALA A 96 10.49 17.47 23.84
C ALA A 96 10.83 17.33 25.34
N PRO A 97 12.12 17.42 25.76
CA PRO A 97 12.42 17.55 27.17
C PRO A 97 11.71 18.82 27.65
N ALA A 98 10.92 18.70 28.71
CA ALA A 98 10.43 19.86 29.43
C ALA A 98 11.63 20.80 29.63
N PRO A 99 11.55 22.09 29.22
CA PRO A 99 12.59 23.04 29.58
C PRO A 99 12.65 23.05 31.10
N GLN A 100 13.67 22.38 31.65
CA GLN A 100 13.90 22.31 33.08
C GLN A 100 14.23 23.74 33.51
N THR A 101 13.21 24.41 34.03
CA THR A 101 13.26 25.39 35.10
C THR A 101 14.68 25.81 35.50
N LYS A 102 15.11 27.00 35.07
CA LYS A 102 15.99 27.81 35.92
C LYS A 102 15.11 28.54 36.93
N ALA A 103 14.70 27.83 37.97
CA ALA A 103 14.36 28.43 39.25
C ALA A 103 15.64 28.37 40.07
N GLY A 104 16.24 29.53 40.33
CA GLY A 104 17.50 29.62 41.04
C GLY A 104 18.15 30.98 40.79
N THR A 105 17.60 31.99 41.47
CA THR A 105 18.26 33.03 42.28
C THR A 105 17.31 34.19 42.46
#